data_AF-A0AAU8PQ46-F1
#
_entry.id   AF-A0AAU8PQ46-F1
#
_cell.length_a   1.000
_cell.length_b   1.000
_cell.length_c   1.000
_cell.angle_alpha   90.00
_cell.angle_beta   90.00
_cell.angle_gamma   90.00
#
_symmetry.space_group_name_H-M   'P 1'
#
loop_
_entity.id
_entity.type
_entity.pdbx_description
1 polymer ?
#
loop_
_entity_poly.entity_id
_entity_poly.type
_entity_poly.pdbx_seq_one_letter_code
_entity_poly.pdbx_strand_id
1 'polypeptide(L)' 'MRDKILDLNTPGLVVEVSKEEAAELGAFEEDALSEEDAQEATEEQED' A
#
# COMPACT_ATOMS: atom_id res chain seq x y z
N MET A 1 -5.62 15.71 -9.74
CA MET A 1 -5.94 14.72 -8.69
C MET A 1 -7.24 13.96 -8.97
N ARG A 2 -8.39 14.64 -9.07
CA ARG A 2 -9.71 13.99 -9.23
C ARG A 2 -9.79 13.01 -10.42
N ASP A 3 -9.19 13.36 -11.56
CA ASP A 3 -9.25 12.51 -12.75
C ASP A 3 -8.37 11.26 -12.63
N LYS A 4 -7.15 11.38 -12.08
CA LYS A 4 -6.25 10.24 -11.81
C LYS A 4 -6.87 9.19 -10.88
N ILE A 5 -7.68 9.61 -9.89
CA ILE A 5 -8.40 8.69 -9.00
C ILE A 5 -9.44 7.87 -9.75
N LEU A 6 -10.15 8.50 -10.69
CA LEU A 6 -11.15 7.81 -11.49
C LEU A 6 -10.48 6.79 -12.41
N ASP A 7 -9.31 7.13 -12.95
CA ASP A 7 -8.50 6.26 -13.80
C ASP A 7 -8.08 4.95 -13.10
N LEU A 8 -7.86 4.96 -11.77
CA LEU A 8 -7.55 3.75 -10.98
C LEU A 8 -8.66 2.68 -11.01
N ASN A 9 -9.88 3.03 -11.42
CA ASN A 9 -10.96 2.06 -11.60
C ASN A 9 -10.90 1.34 -12.96
N THR A 10 -9.99 1.71 -13.85
CA THR A 10 -9.82 1.09 -15.16
C THR A 10 -8.87 -0.11 -15.06
N PRO A 11 -9.34 -1.35 -15.31
CA PRO A 11 -8.48 -2.52 -15.22
C PRO A 11 -7.31 -2.45 -16.19
N GLY A 12 -6.11 -2.75 -15.70
CA GLY A 12 -4.87 -2.78 -16.51
C GLY A 12 -4.28 -1.41 -16.84
N LEU A 13 -4.88 -0.32 -16.37
CA LEU A 13 -4.31 1.02 -16.50
C LEU A 13 -3.29 1.27 -15.38
N VAL A 14 -2.09 1.71 -15.74
CA VAL A 14 -1.04 2.13 -14.81
C VAL A 14 -0.97 3.66 -14.83
N VAL A 15 -1.09 4.28 -13.66
CA VAL A 15 -1.07 5.74 -13.50
C VAL A 15 0.16 6.11 -12.67
N GLU A 16 1.06 6.91 -13.25
CA GLU A 16 2.23 7.42 -12.54
C GLU A 16 1.85 8.64 -11.68
N VAL A 17 2.35 8.65 -10.45
CA VAL A 17 2.12 9.69 -9.46
C VAL A 17 3.40 10.02 -8.70
N SER A 18 3.50 11.25 -8.18
CA SER A 18 4.59 11.61 -7.25
C SER A 18 4.37 10.96 -5.88
N LYS A 19 5.39 11.02 -5.00
CA LYS A 19 5.28 10.52 -3.62
C LYS A 19 4.20 11.25 -2.83
N GLU A 20 4.09 12.57 -3.01
CA GLU A 20 3.09 13.39 -2.36
C GLU A 20 1.68 13.04 -2.84
N GLU A 21 1.52 12.87 -4.16
CA GLU A 21 0.25 12.42 -4.74
C GLU A 21 -0.14 11.02 -4.24
N ALA A 22 0.81 10.09 -4.16
CA ALA A 22 0.57 8.74 -3.62
C ALA A 22 0.06 8.79 -2.17
N ALA A 23 0.68 9.60 -1.31
CA ALA A 23 0.25 9.77 0.07
C ALA A 23 -1.16 10.37 0.19
N GLU A 24 -1.50 11.37 -0.64
CA GLU A 24 -2.85 11.94 -0.71
C GLU A 24 -3.91 10.94 -1.16
N LEU A 25 -3.53 9.95 -1.98
CA LEU A 25 -4.38 8.84 -2.39
C LEU A 25 -4.55 7.77 -1.32
N GLY A 26 -3.86 7.89 -0.18
CA GLY A 26 -3.77 6.85 0.83
C GLY A 26 -2.95 5.65 0.37
N ALA A 27 -2.13 5.80 -0.68
CA ALA A 27 -1.14 4.80 -1.03
C ALA A 27 -0.01 4.85 -0.01
N PHE A 28 0.34 3.69 0.51
CA PHE A 28 1.39 3.51 1.48
C PHE A 28 2.41 2.55 0.90
N GLU A 29 3.68 2.82 1.16
CA GLU A 29 4.76 1.89 0.86
C GLU A 29 4.64 0.75 1.87
N GLU A 30 4.04 -0.36 1.46
CA GLU A 30 4.14 -1.61 2.20
C GLU A 30 5.53 -2.18 1.96
N ASP A 31 6.43 -2.05 2.94
CA ASP A 31 7.46 -3.07 3.10
C ASP A 31 6.74 -4.33 3.56
N ALA A 32 6.84 -5.41 2.77
CA ALA A 32 6.38 -6.71 3.25
C ALA A 32 7.06 -6.98 4.59
N LEU A 33 6.29 -7.44 5.59
CA LEU A 33 6.86 -7.88 6.86
C LEU A 33 8.04 -8.80 6.57
N SER A 34 9.18 -8.55 7.22
CA SER A 34 10.28 -9.48 7.14
C SER A 34 9.84 -10.84 7.71
N GLU A 35 10.51 -11.92 7.33
CA GLU A 35 10.21 -13.25 7.90
C GLU A 35 10.31 -13.25 9.44
N GLU A 36 11.26 -12.47 9.97
CA GLU A 36 11.45 -12.26 11.41
C GLU A 36 10.27 -11.50 12.03
N ASP A 37 9.90 -10.33 11.48
CA ASP A 37 8.75 -9.55 11.99
C ASP A 37 7.42 -10.32 11.90
N ALA A 38 7.27 -11.12 10.84
CA ALA A 38 6.09 -11.95 10.64
C ALA A 38 6.00 -13.08 11.67
N GLN A 39 7.14 -13.65 12.08
CA GLN A 39 7.18 -14.68 13.11
C GLN A 39 6.89 -14.11 14.50
N GLU A 40 7.51 -12.97 14.86
CA GLU A 40 7.25 -12.31 16.15
C GLU A 40 5.77 -11.93 16.33
N ALA A 41 5.10 -11.48 15.26
CA ALA A 41 3.67 -11.15 15.29
C ALA A 41 2.76 -12.36 15.55
N THR A 42 3.23 -13.59 15.31
CA THR A 42 2.48 -14.82 15.62
C THR A 42 2.69 -15.32 17.05
N GLU A 43 3.81 -14.95 17.69
CA GLU A 43 4.20 -15.42 19.03
C GLU A 43 3.50 -14.64 20.17
N GLU A 44 2.85 -13.50 19.89
CA GLU A 44 2.06 -12.73 20.87
C GLU A 44 0.60 -13.24 21.07
N GLN A 45 0.21 -14.39 20.50
CA GLN A 45 -1.11 -15.02 20.69
C GLN A 45 -1.04 -16.36 21.44
N GLU A 46 -0.28 -16.45 22.54
CA GLU A 46 -0.39 -17.57 23.48
C GLU A 46 -0.46 -17.07 24.94
N ASP A 47 -1.68 -16.74 25.40
CA ASP A 47 -2.08 -16.63 26.82
C ASP A 47 -3.23 -17.62 27.12
#